data_AF-A0A497AQ93-F1
#
_entry.id   AF-A0A497AQ93-F1
#
_cell.length_a   1.000
_cell.length_b   1.000
_cell.length_c   1.000
_cell.angle_alpha   90.00
_cell.angle_beta   90.00
_cell.angle_gamma   90.00
#
_symmetry.space_group_name_H-M   'P 1'
#
loop_
_entity.id
_entity.type
_entity.pdbx_description
1 polymer ?
#
loop_
_entity_poly.entity_id
_entity_poly.type
_entity_poly.pdbx_seq_one_letter_code
_entity_poly.pdbx_strand_id
1 'polypeptide(L)'
;MIVNAGLNLDRDWIHGDTVNPPDYIAIGTGTTGVTAEQTALENEILRKQVSYKSKPGNGQTLHEIEILTTEANGQTITEIGEFNDATAGTMWCRITGFSIKKTSEFSLKIQIITVCERP
;
A
#
# COMPACT_ATOMS: atom_id res chain seq x y z
N MET A 1 0.98 -7.95 3.99
CA MET A 1 -0.03 -8.52 4.91
C MET A 1 -1.09 -7.46 5.18
N ILE A 2 -2.36 -7.84 5.14
CA ILE A 2 -3.47 -6.98 5.56
C ILE A 2 -3.42 -6.86 7.10
N VAL A 3 -3.51 -5.64 7.62
CA VAL A 3 -3.51 -5.40 9.08
C VAL A 3 -4.93 -5.48 9.63
N ASN A 4 -5.09 -5.59 10.95
CA ASN A 4 -6.40 -5.69 11.60
C ASN A 4 -7.34 -4.55 11.20
N ALA A 5 -6.80 -3.33 11.06
CA ALA A 5 -7.59 -2.17 10.66
C ALA A 5 -8.12 -2.29 9.22
N GLY A 6 -7.28 -2.73 8.27
CA GLY A 6 -7.71 -3.02 6.89
C GLY A 6 -8.73 -4.16 6.82
N LEU A 7 -8.50 -5.24 7.56
CA LEU A 7 -9.44 -6.37 7.64
C LEU A 7 -10.81 -5.95 8.19
N ASN A 8 -10.83 -5.07 9.19
CA ASN A 8 -12.08 -4.50 9.72
C ASN A 8 -12.79 -3.63 8.68
N LEU A 9 -12.06 -2.86 7.87
CA LEU A 9 -12.67 -2.05 6.81
C LEU A 9 -13.26 -2.91 5.70
N ASP A 10 -12.61 -4.02 5.34
CA ASP A 10 -13.19 -5.00 4.40
C ASP A 10 -14.49 -5.61 4.98
N ARG A 11 -14.49 -5.99 6.26
CA ARG A 11 -15.69 -6.47 6.96
C ARG A 11 -16.81 -5.42 6.94
N ASP A 12 -16.52 -4.19 7.31
CA ASP A 12 -17.52 -3.11 7.43
C ASP A 12 -18.11 -2.79 6.05
N TRP A 13 -17.28 -2.77 5.01
CA TRP A 13 -17.75 -2.62 3.64
C TRP A 13 -18.68 -3.76 3.20
N ILE A 14 -18.35 -5.01 3.54
CA ILE A 14 -19.20 -6.19 3.28
C ILE A 14 -20.51 -6.13 4.11
N HIS A 15 -20.45 -5.59 5.33
CA HIS A 15 -21.63 -5.40 6.19
C HIS A 15 -22.63 -4.38 5.61
N GLY A 16 -22.14 -3.45 4.78
CA GLY A 16 -22.92 -2.38 4.16
C GLY A 16 -22.61 -0.99 4.71
N ASP A 17 -21.58 -0.84 5.53
CA ASP A 17 -21.16 0.45 6.05
C ASP A 17 -20.47 1.29 4.96
N THR A 18 -20.51 2.61 5.12
CA THR A 18 -19.76 3.52 4.22
C THR A 18 -18.29 3.53 4.62
N VAL A 19 -17.45 2.97 3.75
CA VAL A 19 -16.01 2.87 3.94
C VAL A 19 -15.29 3.56 2.78
N ASN A 20 -14.31 4.40 3.10
CA ASN A 20 -13.42 4.97 2.08
C ASN A 20 -12.45 3.87 1.62
N PRO A 21 -12.43 3.50 0.33
CA PRO A 21 -11.56 2.47 -0.17
C PRO A 21 -10.09 2.89 -0.10
N PRO A 22 -9.14 1.94 -0.13
CA PRO A 22 -7.74 2.30 -0.29
C PRO A 22 -7.54 2.97 -1.65
N ASP A 23 -6.99 4.18 -1.63
CA ASP A 23 -6.74 5.02 -2.81
C ASP A 23 -5.37 5.69 -2.76
N TYR A 24 -4.52 5.30 -1.81
CA TYR A 24 -3.17 5.81 -1.65
C TYR A 24 -2.20 4.66 -1.41
N ILE A 25 -1.04 4.73 -2.07
CA ILE A 25 0.08 3.83 -1.81
C ILE A 25 1.23 4.67 -1.27
N ALA A 26 1.77 4.26 -0.15
CA ALA A 26 2.93 4.85 0.50
C ALA A 26 4.16 3.95 0.38
N ILE A 27 5.33 4.57 0.33
CA ILE A 27 6.64 3.93 0.38
C ILE A 27 7.41 4.43 1.60
N GLY A 28 8.25 3.55 2.15
CA GLY A 28 9.06 3.88 3.32
C GLY A 28 10.37 3.10 3.38
N THR A 29 11.11 3.32 4.47
CA THR A 29 12.42 2.68 4.73
C THR A 29 12.44 1.83 6.01
N GLY A 30 11.29 1.51 6.57
CA GLY A 30 11.14 0.61 7.71
C GLY A 30 11.56 -0.82 7.40
N THR A 31 12.12 -1.49 8.40
CA THR A 31 12.65 -2.85 8.26
C THR A 31 12.06 -3.84 9.27
N THR A 32 11.28 -3.35 10.23
CA THR A 32 10.63 -4.20 11.22
C THR A 32 9.60 -5.10 10.52
N GLY A 33 9.53 -6.36 10.95
CA GLY A 33 8.57 -7.34 10.44
C GLY A 33 7.13 -6.82 10.52
N VAL A 34 6.30 -7.21 9.54
CA VAL A 34 4.90 -6.78 9.52
C VAL A 34 4.13 -7.47 10.65
N THR A 35 3.34 -6.71 11.40
CA THR A 35 2.42 -7.23 12.43
C THR A 35 1.01 -6.74 12.17
N ALA A 36 0.01 -7.50 12.64
CA ALA A 36 -1.40 -7.18 12.37
C ALA A 36 -1.88 -5.91 13.09
N GLU A 37 -1.15 -5.43 14.10
CA GLU A 37 -1.49 -4.26 14.91
C GLU A 37 -0.92 -2.95 14.35
N GLN A 38 -0.06 -3.02 13.32
CA GLN A 38 0.53 -1.83 12.74
C GLN A 38 -0.53 -0.96 12.07
N THR A 39 -0.47 0.34 12.37
CA THR A 39 -1.40 1.36 11.85
C THR A 39 -0.73 2.33 10.87
N ALA A 40 0.59 2.26 10.73
CA ALA A 40 1.38 3.09 9.83
C ALA A 40 2.62 2.34 9.31
N LEU A 41 3.27 2.91 8.30
CA LEU A 41 4.65 2.58 7.96
C LEU A 41 5.58 3.00 9.09
N GLU A 42 6.69 2.29 9.24
CA GLU A 42 7.67 2.60 10.30
C GLU A 42 8.45 3.87 9.99
N ASN A 43 8.80 4.08 8.72
CA ASN A 43 9.38 5.34 8.25
C ASN A 43 8.86 5.67 6.85
N GLU A 44 7.72 6.34 6.78
CA GLU A 44 7.12 6.81 5.53
C GLU A 44 7.97 7.91 4.88
N ILE A 45 8.17 7.80 3.56
CA ILE A 45 8.91 8.77 2.75
C ILE A 45 7.98 9.54 1.83
N LEU A 46 7.03 8.84 1.20
CA LEU A 46 6.17 9.41 0.18
C LEU A 46 4.88 8.59 0.12
N ARG A 47 3.75 9.29 -0.04
CA ARG A 47 2.44 8.70 -0.28
C ARG A 47 1.81 9.36 -1.51
N LYS A 48 1.33 8.54 -2.45
CA LYS A 48 0.73 9.01 -3.70
C LYS A 48 -0.66 8.42 -3.87
N GLN A 49 -1.54 9.21 -4.48
CA GLN A 49 -2.84 8.71 -4.90
C GLN A 49 -2.66 7.64 -5.98
N VAL A 50 -3.46 6.58 -5.90
CA VAL A 50 -3.52 5.50 -6.88
C VAL A 50 -3.91 6.09 -8.25
N SER A 51 -3.04 5.91 -9.24
CA SER A 51 -3.24 6.44 -10.59
C SER A 51 -3.96 5.47 -11.52
N TYR A 52 -3.98 4.18 -11.16
CA TYR A 52 -4.64 3.15 -11.96
C TYR A 52 -5.23 2.05 -11.07
N LYS A 53 -6.43 1.60 -11.44
CA LYS A 53 -7.15 0.50 -10.78
C LYS A 53 -7.69 -0.47 -11.83
N SER A 54 -7.63 -1.77 -11.53
CA SER A 54 -8.25 -2.80 -12.37
C SER A 54 -8.71 -4.01 -11.55
N LYS A 55 -9.47 -4.89 -12.19
CA LYS A 55 -9.89 -6.19 -11.65
C LYS A 55 -9.26 -7.28 -12.52
N PRO A 56 -7.98 -7.64 -12.30
CA PRO A 56 -7.22 -8.45 -13.24
C PRO A 56 -7.68 -9.91 -13.30
N GLY A 57 -8.47 -10.36 -12.32
CA GLY A 57 -9.00 -11.72 -12.26
C GLY A 57 -10.12 -11.86 -11.23
N ASN A 58 -10.66 -13.07 -11.14
CA ASN A 58 -11.71 -13.39 -10.16
C ASN A 58 -11.18 -13.19 -8.73
N GLY A 59 -11.92 -12.42 -7.93
CA GLY A 59 -11.52 -12.13 -6.55
C GLY A 59 -10.29 -11.22 -6.43
N GLN A 60 -9.89 -10.51 -7.49
CA GLN A 60 -8.70 -9.66 -7.45
C GLN A 60 -9.03 -8.20 -7.69
N THR A 61 -8.36 -7.32 -6.94
CA THR A 61 -8.27 -5.89 -7.24
C THR A 61 -6.81 -5.47 -7.30
N LEU A 62 -6.47 -4.65 -8.29
CA LEU A 62 -5.12 -4.10 -8.47
C LEU A 62 -5.18 -2.60 -8.32
N HIS A 63 -4.30 -2.05 -7.48
CA HIS A 63 -4.03 -0.62 -7.36
C HIS A 63 -2.56 -0.32 -7.70
N GLU A 64 -2.34 0.75 -8.45
CA GLU A 64 -1.01 1.10 -8.97
C GLU A 64 -0.67 2.56 -8.74
N ILE A 65 0.61 2.80 -8.42
CA ILE A 65 1.26 4.11 -8.50
C ILE A 65 2.59 4.01 -9.26
N GLU A 66 3.08 5.15 -9.71
CA GLU A 66 4.44 5.31 -10.22
C GLU A 66 5.21 6.32 -9.36
N ILE A 67 6.39 5.93 -8.89
CA ILE A 67 7.38 6.82 -8.29
C ILE A 67 8.30 7.30 -9.41
N LEU A 68 8.25 8.60 -9.70
CA LEU A 68 8.97 9.20 -10.82
C LEU A 68 10.49 9.19 -10.60
N THR A 69 11.24 9.43 -11.67
CA THR A 69 12.71 9.61 -11.61
C THR A 69 13.12 10.78 -10.72
N THR A 70 12.23 11.71 -10.41
CA THR A 70 12.51 12.86 -9.54
C THR A 70 12.15 12.64 -8.07
N GLU A 71 11.50 11.52 -7.74
CA GLU A 71 10.93 11.27 -6.42
C GLU A 71 11.73 10.22 -5.62
N ALA A 72 11.78 10.41 -4.30
CA ALA A 72 12.38 9.49 -3.32
C ALA A 72 13.84 9.06 -3.62
N ASN A 73 14.57 9.85 -4.41
CA ASN A 73 15.96 9.57 -4.75
C ASN A 73 16.86 9.60 -3.50
N GLY A 74 17.83 8.69 -3.45
CA GLY A 74 18.74 8.54 -2.30
C GLY A 74 18.16 7.70 -1.15
N GLN A 75 16.89 7.29 -1.25
CA GLN A 75 16.26 6.39 -0.29
C GLN A 75 16.42 4.93 -0.71
N THR A 76 16.47 4.04 0.27
CA THR A 76 16.34 2.60 0.06
C THR A 76 14.95 2.19 0.50
N ILE A 77 14.07 1.94 -0.47
CA ILE A 77 12.68 1.59 -0.20
C ILE A 77 12.62 0.14 0.25
N THR A 78 12.07 -0.10 1.43
CA THR A 78 12.00 -1.42 2.08
C THR A 78 10.60 -1.77 2.61
N GLU A 79 9.68 -0.81 2.55
CA GLU A 79 8.28 -1.03 2.91
C GLU A 79 7.35 -0.30 1.95
N ILE A 80 6.19 -0.91 1.72
CA ILE A 80 5.06 -0.34 1.00
C ILE A 80 3.83 -0.51 1.88
N GLY A 81 2.96 0.50 1.89
CA GLY A 81 1.68 0.43 2.57
C GLY A 81 0.57 1.00 1.70
N GLU A 82 -0.64 0.52 1.93
CA GLU A 82 -1.83 1.02 1.26
C GLU A 82 -2.74 1.72 2.26
N PHE A 83 -3.29 2.88 1.89
CA PHE A 83 -4.04 3.78 2.77
C PHE A 83 -5.29 4.32 2.07
N ASN A 84 -6.27 4.77 2.84
CA ASN A 84 -7.49 5.40 2.33
C ASN A 84 -7.54 6.93 2.45
N ASP A 85 -6.43 7.56 2.82
CA ASP A 85 -6.30 9.01 2.86
C ASP A 85 -4.85 9.43 2.60
N ALA A 86 -4.71 10.65 2.07
CA ALA A 86 -3.43 11.25 1.71
C ALA A 86 -2.48 11.47 2.91
N THR A 87 -2.99 11.55 4.14
CA THR A 87 -2.17 11.86 5.33
C THR A 87 -2.57 11.10 6.59
N ALA A 88 -3.86 11.07 6.96
CA ALA A 88 -4.33 10.61 8.27
C ALA A 88 -5.08 9.26 8.23
N GLY A 89 -5.05 8.59 7.08
CA GLY A 89 -5.88 7.43 6.79
C GLY A 89 -5.47 6.16 7.51
N THR A 90 -6.38 5.19 7.48
CA THR A 90 -6.14 3.84 7.97
C THR A 90 -5.27 3.07 6.97
N MET A 91 -4.22 2.42 7.49
CA MET A 91 -3.42 1.49 6.70
C MET A 91 -4.21 0.20 6.47
N TRP A 92 -4.37 -0.18 5.20
CA TRP A 92 -5.02 -1.43 4.78
C TRP A 92 -4.07 -2.61 4.91
N CYS A 93 -2.88 -2.45 4.35
CA CYS A 93 -1.86 -3.47 4.31
C CYS A 93 -0.46 -2.86 4.37
N ARG A 94 0.50 -3.67 4.79
CA ARG A 94 1.93 -3.34 4.74
C ARG A 94 2.71 -4.53 4.18
N ILE A 95 3.67 -4.24 3.32
CA ILE A 95 4.53 -5.22 2.65
C ILE A 95 5.98 -4.82 2.93
N THR A 96 6.79 -5.78 3.38
CA THR A 96 8.23 -5.64 3.59
C THR A 96 8.96 -6.86 3.01
N GLY A 97 10.27 -6.96 3.17
CA GLY A 97 11.07 -8.11 2.69
C GLY A 97 11.67 -7.91 1.30
N PHE A 98 11.67 -6.67 0.80
CA PHE A 98 12.38 -6.25 -0.40
C PHE A 98 13.28 -5.05 -0.08
N SER A 99 14.17 -4.70 -1.00
CA SER A 99 15.01 -3.52 -0.89
C SER A 99 15.30 -2.98 -2.28
N ILE A 100 14.89 -1.72 -2.52
CA ILE A 100 15.09 -1.04 -3.81
C ILE A 100 15.76 0.31 -3.53
N LYS A 101 17.02 0.46 -3.97
CA LYS A 101 17.72 1.74 -3.90
C LYS A 101 17.20 2.67 -5.00
N LYS A 102 16.41 3.67 -4.64
CA LYS A 102 15.83 4.61 -5.60
C LYS A 102 16.85 5.66 -6.03
N THR A 103 17.09 5.75 -7.33
CA THR A 103 17.94 6.78 -7.97
C THR A 103 17.14 7.52 -9.04
N SER A 104 17.73 8.61 -9.56
CA SER A 104 17.11 9.38 -10.64
C SER A 104 17.17 8.73 -12.01
N GLU A 105 17.76 7.54 -12.11
CA GLU A 105 17.97 6.84 -13.38
C GLU A 105 16.74 6.05 -13.83
N PHE A 106 15.80 5.77 -12.92
CA PHE A 106 14.60 4.99 -13.21
C PHE A 106 13.38 5.47 -12.43
N SER A 107 12.20 5.22 -12.99
CA SER A 107 10.94 5.26 -12.26
C SER A 107 10.59 3.88 -11.73
N LEU A 108 9.85 3.84 -10.61
CA LEU A 108 9.42 2.60 -9.97
C LEU A 108 7.90 2.53 -10.02
N LYS A 109 7.38 1.52 -10.73
CA LYS A 109 5.96 1.18 -10.70
C LYS A 109 5.69 0.21 -9.56
N ILE A 110 4.70 0.53 -8.75
CA ILE A 110 4.26 -0.30 -7.61
C ILE A 110 2.83 -0.73 -7.88
N GLN A 111 2.62 -2.04 -7.91
CA GLN A 111 1.31 -2.66 -8.06
C GLN A 111 1.02 -3.49 -6.82
N ILE A 112 -0.10 -3.23 -6.17
CA ILE A 112 -0.62 -4.06 -5.09
C ILE A 112 -1.83 -4.80 -5.66
N ILE A 113 -1.75 -6.14 -5.64
CA ILE A 113 -2.86 -7.01 -5.99
C ILE A 113 -3.39 -7.63 -4.71
N THR A 114 -4.60 -7.25 -4.34
CA THR A 114 -5.32 -7.88 -3.23
C THR A 114 -6.17 -9.01 -3.78
N VAL A 115 -6.00 -10.20 -3.22
CA VAL A 115 -6.68 -11.42 -3.65
C VAL A 115 -7.62 -11.92 -2.55
N CYS A 116 -8.87 -12.13 -2.91
CA CYS A 116 -9.87 -12.80 -2.11
C CYS A 116 -9.96 -14.26 -2.56
N GLU A 117 -9.35 -15.16 -1.80
CA GLU A 117 -9.33 -16.59 -2.11
C GLU A 117 -10.38 -17.35 -1.29
N ARG A 118 -10.87 -18.46 -1.84
CA ARG A 118 -11.66 -19.42 -1.08
C ARG A 118 -10.70 -20.29 -0.27
N PRO A 119 -11.03 -20.66 0.97
CA PRO A 119 -10.26 -21.63 1.73
C PRO A 119 -10.23 -23.00 1.05
#